data_AF-A0A9D8RKP6-F1
#
_entry.id   AF-A0A9D8RKP6-F1
#
_cell.length_a   1.000
_cell.length_b   1.000
_cell.length_c   1.000
_cell.angle_alpha   90.00
_cell.angle_beta   90.00
_cell.angle_gamma   90.00
#
_symmetry.space_group_name_H-M   'P 1'
#
loop_
_entity.id
_entity.type
_entity.pdbx_description
1 polymer ?
#
loop_
_entity_poly.entity_id
_entity_poly.type
_entity_poly.pdbx_seq_one_letter_code
_entity_poly.pdbx_strand_id
1 'polypeptide(L)'
;EVIVMSGIGNPRAFVSGVKKNYKVVANLTFPDHHVYSVADIERIVALLEKHPKAMILTTEKDSVKLRRSKRVPDVMRERLFFQPLKVEFLEGSDPDFLGTLKSDLEGKVHLDPNV
;
A
#
# COMPACT_ATOMS: atom_id res chain seq x y z
N GLU A 1 16.81 1.09 7.65
CA GLU A 1 15.77 1.07 8.72
C GLU A 1 14.45 1.46 8.10
N VAL A 2 13.33 0.97 8.63
CA VAL A 2 12.02 1.20 8.00
C VAL A 2 10.95 1.51 9.03
N ILE A 3 10.14 2.52 8.75
CA ILE A 3 8.85 2.73 9.38
C ILE A 3 7.83 2.02 8.50
N VAL A 4 7.17 0.99 9.02
CA VAL A 4 6.17 0.26 8.26
C VAL A 4 4.78 0.81 8.58
N MET A 5 3.95 1.01 7.55
CA MET A 5 2.58 1.47 7.74
C MET A 5 1.60 0.79 6.79
N SER A 6 0.39 0.50 7.24
CA SER A 6 -0.63 -0.12 6.39
C SER A 6 -2.05 0.10 6.91
N GLY A 7 -2.98 0.38 5.99
CA GLY A 7 -4.44 0.38 6.20
C GLY A 7 -5.11 -0.77 5.45
N ILE A 8 -4.84 -2.02 5.86
CA ILE A 8 -5.37 -3.24 5.22
C ILE A 8 -5.95 -4.20 6.25
N GLY A 9 -6.86 -5.09 5.82
CA GLY A 9 -7.54 -6.04 6.70
C GLY A 9 -6.62 -7.02 7.44
N ASN A 10 -5.47 -7.41 6.87
CA ASN A 10 -4.47 -8.25 7.55
C ASN A 10 -3.08 -7.59 7.57
N PRO A 11 -2.81 -6.69 8.53
CA PRO A 11 -1.53 -6.00 8.65
C PRO A 11 -0.41 -6.94 9.15
N ARG A 12 -0.74 -8.05 9.83
CA ARG A 12 0.25 -8.95 10.46
C ARG A 12 1.14 -9.61 9.41
N ALA A 13 0.56 -10.14 8.34
CA ALA A 13 1.31 -10.79 7.26
C ALA A 13 2.26 -9.81 6.59
N PHE A 14 1.79 -8.59 6.30
CA PHE A 14 2.59 -7.53 5.72
C PHE A 14 3.79 -7.14 6.60
N VAL A 15 3.54 -6.82 7.87
CA VAL A 15 4.60 -6.44 8.83
C VAL A 15 5.61 -7.57 9.03
N SER A 16 5.14 -8.82 9.12
CA SER A 16 6.00 -10.00 9.24
C SER A 16 6.92 -10.16 8.03
N GLY A 17 6.37 -10.00 6.81
CA GLY A 17 7.15 -10.03 5.57
C GLY A 17 8.25 -8.96 5.55
N VAL A 18 7.93 -7.73 5.95
CA VAL A 18 8.90 -6.62 6.00
C VAL A 18 10.01 -6.89 7.01
N LYS A 19 9.67 -7.42 8.20
CA LYS A 19 10.65 -7.74 9.25
C LYS A 19 11.69 -8.78 8.84
N LYS A 20 11.40 -9.63 7.85
CA LYS A 20 12.35 -10.64 7.34
C LYS A 20 13.54 -10.00 6.61
N ASN A 21 13.32 -8.89 5.92
CA ASN A 21 14.31 -8.27 5.04
C ASN A 21 14.85 -6.94 5.59
N TYR A 22 14.14 -6.33 6.54
CA TYR A 22 14.47 -5.00 7.01
C TYR A 22 14.33 -4.82 8.52
N LYS A 23 15.20 -3.97 9.10
CA LYS A 23 15.06 -3.48 10.48
C LYS A 23 13.90 -2.49 10.58
N VAL A 24 12.76 -2.96 11.09
CA VAL A 24 11.58 -2.13 11.36
C VAL A 24 11.77 -1.36 12.67
N VAL A 25 11.82 -0.03 12.58
CA VAL A 25 12.02 0.87 13.74
C VAL A 25 10.71 1.40 14.32
N ALA A 26 9.64 1.42 13.52
CA ALA A 26 8.30 1.74 13.97
C ALA A 26 7.24 1.05 13.10
N ASN A 27 6.07 0.79 13.67
CA ASN A 27 4.92 0.21 12.98
C ASN A 27 3.66 1.04 13.24
N LEU A 28 2.97 1.44 12.17
CA LEU A 28 1.70 2.15 12.23
C LEU A 28 0.62 1.36 11.51
N THR A 29 -0.42 0.96 12.23
CA THR A 29 -1.54 0.20 11.67
C THR A 29 -2.78 1.07 11.69
N PHE A 30 -3.43 1.17 10.53
CA PHE A 30 -4.65 1.95 10.32
C PHE A 30 -5.81 1.03 9.94
N PRO A 31 -7.07 1.45 10.14
CA PRO A 31 -8.23 0.73 9.64
C PRO A 31 -8.20 0.54 8.11
N ASP A 32 -8.95 -0.43 7.60
CA ASP A 32 -9.13 -0.52 6.15
C ASP A 32 -9.84 0.73 5.63
N HIS A 33 -9.53 1.12 4.40
CA HIS A 33 -9.98 2.35 3.77
C HIS A 33 -9.62 3.66 4.50
N HIS A 34 -8.69 3.64 5.47
CA HIS A 34 -8.29 4.83 6.22
C HIS A 34 -8.01 6.06 5.34
N VAL A 35 -8.50 7.21 5.81
CA VAL A 35 -8.20 8.53 5.25
C VAL A 35 -7.17 9.17 6.16
N TYR A 36 -5.96 9.39 5.63
CA TYR A 36 -4.85 9.96 6.40
C TYR A 36 -5.16 11.41 6.82
N SER A 37 -5.36 11.60 8.11
CA SER A 37 -5.59 12.90 8.73
C SER A 37 -4.29 13.69 8.85
N VAL A 38 -4.39 14.99 9.15
CA VAL A 38 -3.20 15.83 9.41
C VAL A 38 -2.40 15.29 10.59
N ALA A 39 -3.07 14.89 11.67
CA ALA A 39 -2.43 14.29 12.85
C ALA A 39 -1.68 12.99 12.52
N ASP A 40 -2.21 12.18 11.59
CA ASP A 40 -1.50 10.98 11.12
C ASP A 40 -0.19 11.33 10.40
N ILE A 41 -0.24 12.35 9.53
CA ILE A 41 0.93 12.84 8.81
C ILE A 41 1.97 13.39 9.77
N GLU A 42 1.56 14.24 10.73
CA GLU A 42 2.45 14.80 11.75
C GLU A 42 3.13 13.69 12.56
N ARG A 43 2.39 12.65 12.96
CA ARG A 43 2.94 11.48 13.65
C ARG A 43 3.98 10.75 12.80
N ILE A 44 3.75 10.60 11.50
CA ILE A 44 4.70 9.95 10.58
C ILE A 44 5.97 10.81 10.43
N VAL A 45 5.82 12.12 10.29
CA VAL A 45 6.94 13.06 10.18
C VAL A 45 7.79 13.05 11.46
N ALA A 46 7.18 13.08 12.63
CA ALA A 46 7.89 12.97 13.90
C ALA A 46 8.70 11.66 14.02
N LEU A 47 8.21 10.55 13.46
CA LEU A 47 8.97 9.30 13.39
C LEU A 47 10.15 9.39 12.42
N LEU A 48 10.00 10.07 11.29
CA LEU A 48 11.10 10.32 10.34
C LEU A 48 12.19 11.21 10.95
N GLU A 49 11.81 12.18 11.79
CA GLU A 49 12.75 13.03 12.53
C GLU A 49 13.50 12.23 13.59
N LYS A 50 12.78 11.38 14.35
CA LYS A 50 13.39 10.49 15.35
C LYS A 50 14.32 9.44 14.70
N HIS A 51 14.03 9.05 13.46
CA HIS A 51 14.81 8.06 12.70
C HIS A 51 15.22 8.63 11.34
N PRO A 52 16.25 9.49 11.28
CA PRO A 52 16.63 10.22 10.05
C PRO A 52 17.00 9.33 8.85
N LYS A 53 17.43 8.09 9.11
CA LYS A 53 17.79 7.09 8.09
C LYS A 53 16.65 6.14 7.72
N ALA A 54 15.48 6.30 8.34
CA ALA A 54 14.34 5.44 8.07
C ALA A 54 13.61 5.86 6.79
N MET A 55 13.24 4.87 6.00
CA MET A 55 12.28 5.02 4.91
C MET A 55 10.89 4.56 5.37
N ILE A 56 9.85 5.05 4.74
CA ILE A 56 8.48 4.57 4.95
C ILE A 56 8.22 3.45 3.95
N LEU A 57 7.73 2.31 4.43
CA LEU A 57 7.26 1.23 3.58
C LEU A 57 5.78 0.96 3.86
N THR A 58 4.99 1.02 2.80
CA THR A 58 3.54 0.81 2.87
C THR A 58 3.02 -0.10 1.76
N THR A 59 1.71 -0.25 1.66
CA THR A 59 1.06 -0.97 0.56
C THR A 59 0.90 -0.05 -0.64
N GLU A 60 0.77 -0.62 -1.84
CA GLU A 60 0.53 0.19 -3.05
C GLU A 60 -0.72 1.05 -2.93
N LYS A 61 -1.81 0.48 -2.39
CA LYS A 61 -3.08 1.18 -2.12
C LYS A 61 -2.87 2.43 -1.25
N ASP A 62 -2.13 2.30 -0.15
CA ASP A 62 -1.86 3.40 0.77
C ASP A 62 -0.91 4.45 0.17
N SER A 63 0.09 4.00 -0.59
CA SER A 63 1.00 4.88 -1.35
C SER A 63 0.24 5.81 -2.30
N VAL A 64 -0.74 5.27 -3.05
CA VAL A 64 -1.57 6.07 -3.97
C VAL A 64 -2.34 7.16 -3.23
N LYS A 65 -2.94 6.83 -2.08
CA LYS A 65 -3.67 7.81 -1.24
C LYS A 65 -2.75 8.93 -0.76
N LEU A 66 -1.58 8.58 -0.24
CA LEU A 66 -0.62 9.53 0.31
C LEU A 66 -0.03 10.45 -0.78
N ARG A 67 0.35 9.89 -1.93
CA ARG A 67 0.93 10.67 -3.05
C ARG A 67 -0.04 11.69 -3.63
N ARG A 68 -1.35 11.39 -3.64
CA ARG A 68 -2.40 12.30 -4.11
C ARG A 68 -2.75 13.40 -3.09
N SER A 69 -2.38 13.24 -1.83
CA SER A 69 -2.73 14.19 -0.77
C SER A 69 -1.77 15.39 -0.75
N LYS A 70 -2.30 16.59 -0.97
CA LYS A 70 -1.54 17.87 -0.83
C LYS A 70 -1.03 18.12 0.60
N ARG A 71 -1.54 17.39 1.59
CA ARG A 71 -1.16 17.52 3.01
C ARG A 71 0.14 16.77 3.35
N VAL A 72 0.59 15.88 2.46
CA VAL A 72 1.82 15.10 2.67
C VAL A 72 3.03 15.95 2.26
N PRO A 73 3.93 16.28 3.20
CA PRO A 73 5.10 17.11 2.93
C PRO A 73 6.16 16.35 2.11
N ASP A 74 7.04 17.09 1.42
CA ASP A 74 8.02 16.52 0.49
C ASP A 74 8.99 15.54 1.17
N VAL A 75 9.44 15.86 2.39
CA VAL A 75 10.28 14.97 3.20
C VAL A 75 9.67 13.58 3.39
N MET A 76 8.34 13.50 3.51
CA MET A 76 7.63 12.23 3.61
C MET A 76 7.51 11.56 2.23
N ARG A 77 7.22 12.33 1.17
CA ARG A 77 7.08 11.81 -0.21
C ARG A 77 8.38 11.19 -0.74
N GLU A 78 9.50 11.85 -0.49
CA GLU A 78 10.84 11.40 -0.91
C GLU A 78 11.25 10.08 -0.25
N ARG A 79 10.69 9.79 0.93
CA ARG A 79 10.99 8.58 1.70
C ARG A 79 9.88 7.54 1.64
N LEU A 80 8.85 7.74 0.82
CA LEU A 80 7.68 6.87 0.72
C LEU A 80 7.85 5.80 -0.35
N PHE A 81 8.02 4.55 0.08
CA PHE A 81 8.08 3.37 -0.76
C PHE A 81 6.90 2.45 -0.49
N PHE A 82 6.60 1.59 -1.46
CA PHE A 82 5.58 0.56 -1.30
C PHE A 82 6.10 -0.80 -1.74
N GLN A 83 5.55 -1.84 -1.14
CA GLN A 83 5.78 -3.22 -1.56
C GLN A 83 4.78 -3.57 -2.67
N PRO A 84 5.22 -3.82 -3.91
CA PRO A 84 4.33 -4.35 -4.93
C PRO A 84 3.88 -5.77 -4.58
N LEU A 85 2.62 -6.09 -4.88
CA LEU A 85 2.09 -7.43 -4.79
C LEU A 85 2.12 -8.06 -6.18
N LYS A 86 2.75 -9.23 -6.29
CA LYS A 86 2.73 -10.05 -7.50
C LYS A 86 1.73 -11.18 -7.28
N VAL A 87 0.81 -11.35 -8.22
CA VAL A 87 -0.11 -12.49 -8.26
C VAL A 87 0.42 -13.46 -9.31
N GLU A 88 0.59 -14.71 -8.93
CA GLU A 88 0.97 -15.79 -9.83
C GLU A 88 -0.07 -16.91 -9.68
N PHE A 89 -0.49 -17.46 -10.82
CA PHE A 89 -1.36 -18.62 -10.87
C PHE A 89 -0.48 -19.87 -10.90
N LEU A 90 -0.77 -20.83 -10.03
CA LEU A 90 -0.05 -22.10 -10.00
C LEU A 90 -0.61 -23.02 -11.09
N GLU A 91 0.25 -23.74 -11.80
CA GLU A 91 -0.17 -24.70 -12.82
C GLU A 91 -1.17 -25.73 -12.25
N GLY A 92 -2.27 -25.95 -12.97
CA GLY A 92 -3.35 -26.87 -12.58
C GLY A 92 -4.67 -26.21 -12.18
N SER A 93 -4.69 -24.89 -11.96
CA SER A 93 -5.94 -24.12 -11.95
C SER A 93 -6.28 -23.72 -13.39
N ASP A 94 -7.39 -24.22 -13.91
CA ASP A 94 -8.07 -23.88 -15.17
C ASP A 94 -7.17 -23.21 -16.25
N PRO A 95 -6.79 -23.94 -17.33
CA PRO A 95 -5.83 -23.46 -18.33
C PRO A 95 -6.23 -22.15 -19.03
N ASP A 96 -7.49 -21.70 -18.90
CA ASP A 96 -7.94 -20.42 -19.43
C ASP A 96 -8.65 -19.51 -18.41
N PHE A 97 -8.33 -19.65 -17.11
CA PHE A 97 -8.88 -18.75 -16.07
C PHE A 97 -8.59 -17.27 -16.39
N LEU A 98 -7.39 -16.96 -16.88
CA LEU A 98 -7.00 -15.60 -17.24
C LEU A 98 -7.79 -15.08 -18.44
N GLY A 99 -8.01 -15.92 -19.46
CA GLY A 99 -8.83 -15.54 -20.63
C GLY A 99 -10.28 -15.29 -20.22
N THR A 100 -10.83 -16.17 -19.39
CA THR A 100 -12.20 -16.05 -18.85
C THR A 100 -12.35 -14.79 -18.00
N LEU A 101 -11.43 -14.56 -17.05
CA LEU A 101 -11.44 -13.38 -16.20
C LEU A 101 -11.31 -12.08 -17.01
N LYS A 102 -10.46 -12.08 -18.05
CA LYS A 102 -10.28 -10.92 -18.93
C LYS A 102 -11.54 -10.66 -19.75
N SER A 103 -12.13 -11.69 -20.35
CA SER A 103 -13.39 -11.59 -21.09
C SER A 103 -14.52 -11.04 -20.22
N ASP A 104 -14.65 -11.53 -18.99
CA ASP A 104 -15.67 -11.09 -18.03
C ASP A 104 -15.47 -9.65 -17.53
N LEU A 105 -14.21 -9.20 -17.41
CA LEU A 105 -13.90 -7.83 -17.05
C LEU A 105 -14.15 -6.87 -18.22
N GLU A 106 -13.75 -7.22 -19.44
CA GLU A 106 -13.96 -6.40 -20.65
C GLU A 106 -15.46 -6.30 -21.00
N GLY A 107 -16.22 -7.40 -20.85
CA GLY A 107 -17.67 -7.42 -21.05
C GLY A 107 -18.48 -6.58 -20.05
N LYS A 108 -17.89 -6.20 -18.90
CA LYS A 108 -18.54 -5.36 -17.87
C LYS A 108 -18.21 -3.87 -17.97
N VAL A 109 -17.23 -3.47 -18.78
CA VAL A 109 -16.85 -2.05 -18.96
C VAL A 109 -17.77 -1.31 -19.94
N HIS A 110 -18.64 -2.02 -20.68
CA HIS A 110 -19.58 -1.45 -21.66
C HIS A 110 -21.06 -1.47 -21.19
N LEU A 111 -21.35 -0.89 -20.03
CA LEU A 111 -22.69 -0.44 -19.63
C LEU A 111 -22.45 0.83 -18.78
N ASP A 112 -22.39 2.05 -19.32
CA ASP A 112 -23.52 2.82 -19.86
C ASP A 112 -22.97 4.06 -20.62
N PRO A 113 -23.31 4.30 -21.90
CA PRO A 113 -22.93 5.53 -22.60
C PRO A 113 -23.77 6.76 -22.22
N ASN A 114 -24.80 6.62 -21.37
CA ASN A 114 -25.76 7.69 -21.06
C ASN A 114 -26.08 7.85 -19.56
N VAL A 115 -25.07 7.98 -18.70
CA VAL A 115 -25.17 8.67 -17.40
C VAL A 115 -24.10 9.74 -17.28
#